data_AF-A0A2D5D701-F1
#
_entry.id   AF-A0A2D5D701-F1
#
_cell.length_a   1.000
_cell.length_b   1.000
_cell.length_c   1.000
_cell.angle_alpha   90.00
_cell.angle_beta   90.00
_cell.angle_gamma   90.00
#
_symmetry.space_group_name_H-M   'P 1'
#
loop_
_entity.id
_entity.type
_entity.pdbx_description
1 polymer ?
#
loop_
_entity_poly.entity_id
_entity_poly.type
_entity_poly.pdbx_seq_one_letter_code
_entity_poly.pdbx_strand_id
1 'polypeptide(L)'
;MALWAIYASVAAFFGISIYFPLRLADAEPIPYHRWQSARVSVFLTFAYFAIIHLLNGSQEMYPVKFLEVYLAILTCVGTVIFVQQDVEPSEYLVVLFFGVCAFILHMASRPTFRRYFSRK
;
A
#
# COMPACT_ATOMS: atom_id res chain seq x y z
N MET A 1 -9.63 4.44 -1.56
CA MET A 1 -8.56 3.56 -2.06
C MET A 1 -8.95 2.79 -3.31
N ALA A 2 -9.95 1.90 -3.28
CA ALA A 2 -10.31 1.07 -4.44
C ALA A 2 -10.61 1.87 -5.72
N LEU A 3 -11.52 2.86 -5.65
CA LEU A 3 -11.84 3.72 -6.80
C LEU A 3 -10.62 4.48 -7.34
N TRP A 4 -9.79 5.01 -6.44
CA TRP A 4 -8.57 5.73 -6.82
C TRP A 4 -7.55 4.79 -7.48
N ALA A 5 -7.36 3.58 -6.96
CA ALA A 5 -6.48 2.58 -7.53
C ALA A 5 -6.96 2.15 -8.92
N ILE A 6 -8.26 1.87 -9.08
CA ILE A 6 -8.85 1.54 -10.39
C ILE A 6 -8.61 2.68 -11.37
N TYR A 7 -8.92 3.93 -10.97
CA TYR A 7 -8.73 5.10 -11.81
C TYR A 7 -7.26 5.29 -12.24
N ALA A 8 -6.33 5.24 -11.27
CA ALA A 8 -4.89 5.38 -11.55
C ALA A 8 -4.35 4.24 -12.43
N SER A 9 -4.81 3.00 -12.21
CA SER A 9 -4.42 1.85 -13.04
C SER A 9 -4.92 1.97 -14.48
N VAL A 10 -6.19 2.37 -14.67
CA VAL A 10 -6.76 2.58 -16.02
C VAL A 10 -6.00 3.70 -16.73
N ALA A 11 -5.75 4.83 -16.06
CA ALA A 11 -4.98 5.94 -16.62
C ALA A 11 -3.56 5.53 -17.05
N ALA A 12 -2.88 4.69 -16.25
CA ALA A 12 -1.54 4.20 -16.58
C ALA A 12 -1.49 3.40 -17.88
N PHE A 13 -2.54 2.64 -18.23
CA PHE A 13 -2.62 1.93 -19.52
C PHE A 13 -2.75 2.86 -20.72
N PHE A 14 -3.23 4.09 -20.52
CA PHE A 14 -3.28 5.13 -21.54
C PHE A 14 -2.03 6.03 -21.56
N GLY A 15 -0.99 5.68 -20.80
CA GLY A 15 0.24 6.46 -20.68
C GLY A 15 0.13 7.67 -19.75
N ILE A 16 -0.98 7.82 -19.02
CA ILE A 16 -1.21 8.93 -18.10
C ILE A 16 -0.79 8.48 -16.70
N SER A 17 0.27 9.10 -16.16
CA SER A 17 0.74 8.81 -14.81
C SER A 17 0.06 9.72 -13.80
N ILE A 18 -0.86 9.15 -13.01
CA ILE A 18 -1.58 9.87 -11.94
C ILE A 18 -1.01 9.43 -10.60
N TYR A 19 -0.51 10.40 -9.83
CA TYR A 19 -0.05 10.13 -8.47
C TYR A 19 -0.70 11.05 -7.45
N PHE A 20 -0.79 10.55 -6.22
CA PHE A 20 -1.38 11.27 -5.09
C PHE A 20 -0.59 12.56 -4.82
N PRO A 21 -1.23 13.74 -4.61
CA PRO A 21 -2.64 13.95 -4.24
C PRO A 21 -3.58 14.42 -5.38
N LEU A 22 -3.38 14.00 -6.65
CA LEU A 22 -4.07 14.42 -7.89
C LEU A 22 -3.17 15.24 -8.83
N ARG A 23 -1.90 14.88 -8.95
CA ARG A 23 -1.03 15.46 -9.98
C ARG A 23 -1.12 14.61 -11.24
N LEU A 24 -1.44 15.27 -12.36
CA LEU A 24 -1.34 14.72 -13.70
C LEU A 24 0.09 14.97 -14.16
N ALA A 25 0.84 13.89 -14.35
CA ALA A 25 2.15 13.97 -14.96
C ALA A 25 1.97 13.73 -16.46
N ASP A 26 1.63 14.80 -17.19
CA ASP A 26 1.68 14.78 -18.64
C ASP A 26 3.17 14.80 -19.01
N ALA A 27 3.72 13.62 -19.32
CA ALA A 27 5.11 13.33 -19.69
C ALA A 27 6.19 13.26 -18.58
N GLU A 28 5.94 13.70 -17.34
CA GLU A 28 6.91 13.55 -16.25
C GLU A 28 6.89 12.13 -15.67
N PRO A 29 8.02 11.42 -15.56
CA PRO A 29 8.05 10.09 -14.94
C PRO A 29 7.64 10.17 -13.47
N ILE A 30 6.92 9.16 -12.98
CA ILE A 30 6.61 9.01 -11.54
C ILE A 30 7.93 9.10 -10.76
N PRO A 31 8.02 9.94 -9.70
CA PRO A 31 9.26 10.10 -8.95
C PRO A 31 9.84 8.76 -8.49
N TYR A 32 11.16 8.61 -8.65
CA TYR A 32 11.83 7.33 -8.48
C TYR A 32 11.64 6.73 -7.07
N HIS A 33 11.71 7.55 -6.01
CA HIS A 33 11.45 7.10 -4.63
C HIS A 33 10.08 6.45 -4.48
N ARG A 34 9.04 6.96 -5.16
CA ARG A 34 7.67 6.42 -5.07
C ARG A 34 7.59 5.04 -5.74
N TRP A 35 8.18 4.92 -6.93
CA TRP A 35 8.19 3.67 -7.67
C TRP A 35 9.04 2.60 -6.99
N GLN A 36 10.22 2.97 -6.50
CA GLN A 36 11.09 2.09 -5.73
C GLN A 36 10.42 1.61 -4.45
N SER A 37 9.74 2.50 -3.72
CA SER A 37 9.01 2.15 -2.50
C SER A 37 7.91 1.12 -2.79
N ALA A 38 7.11 1.32 -3.83
CA ALA A 38 6.08 0.36 -4.23
C ALA A 38 6.68 -1.00 -4.57
N ARG A 39 7.75 -1.04 -5.39
CA ARG A 39 8.42 -2.28 -5.81
C ARG A 39 8.98 -3.07 -4.63
N VAL A 40 9.76 -2.42 -3.77
CA VAL A 40 10.39 -3.08 -2.60
C VAL A 40 9.33 -3.59 -1.63
N SER A 41 8.25 -2.83 -1.45
CA SER A 41 7.16 -3.21 -0.56
C SER A 41 6.39 -4.43 -1.05
N VAL A 42 6.15 -4.56 -2.35
CA VAL A 42 5.54 -5.77 -2.93
C VAL A 42 6.41 -6.99 -2.66
N PHE A 43 7.72 -6.90 -2.92
CA PHE A 43 8.65 -8.02 -2.68
C PHE A 43 8.71 -8.41 -1.21
N LEU A 44 8.77 -7.43 -0.30
CA LEU A 44 8.82 -7.72 1.14
C LEU A 44 7.50 -8.29 1.65
N THR A 45 6.37 -7.89 1.07
CA THR A 45 5.05 -8.47 1.37
C THR A 45 4.97 -9.94 0.93
N PHE A 46 5.46 -10.25 -0.27
CA PHE A 46 5.53 -11.64 -0.73
C PHE A 46 6.49 -12.47 0.13
N ALA A 47 7.66 -11.93 0.48
CA ALA A 47 8.59 -12.60 1.38
C ALA A 47 7.94 -12.89 2.74
N TYR A 48 7.21 -11.92 3.31
CA TYR A 48 6.48 -12.09 4.56
C TYR A 48 5.47 -13.25 4.50
N PHE A 49 4.60 -13.27 3.47
CA PHE A 49 3.61 -14.36 3.34
C PHE A 49 4.25 -15.70 2.98
N ALA A 50 5.31 -15.72 2.19
CA ALA A 50 6.04 -16.95 1.87
C ALA A 50 6.68 -17.57 3.12
N ILE A 51 7.30 -16.75 3.98
CA ILE A 51 7.87 -17.20 5.25
C ILE A 51 6.77 -17.74 6.17
N ILE A 52 5.65 -17.02 6.31
CA ILE A 52 4.54 -17.50 7.15
C ILE A 52 3.97 -18.81 6.61
N HIS A 53 3.83 -18.94 5.30
CA HIS A 53 3.35 -20.16 4.68
C HIS A 53 4.28 -21.34 4.92
N LEU A 54 5.60 -21.12 4.86
CA LEU A 54 6.60 -22.17 5.14
C LEU A 54 6.58 -22.60 6.60
N LEU A 55 6.36 -21.67 7.55
CA LEU A 55 6.38 -21.95 8.98
C LEU A 55 5.07 -22.51 9.53
N ASN A 56 3.93 -21.96 9.09
CA ASN A 56 2.60 -22.25 9.64
C ASN A 56 1.72 -23.09 8.70
N GLY A 57 2.26 -23.49 7.54
CA GLY A 57 1.52 -24.22 6.50
C GLY A 57 0.53 -23.33 5.73
N SER A 58 -0.31 -23.99 4.92
CA SER A 58 -1.35 -23.32 4.14
C SER A 58 -2.52 -22.92 5.05
N GLN A 59 -2.59 -21.63 5.40
CA GLN A 59 -3.75 -21.05 6.08
C GLN A 59 -4.50 -20.12 5.14
N GLU A 60 -5.82 -20.21 5.15
CA GLU A 60 -6.69 -19.29 4.42
C GLU A 60 -6.55 -17.89 5.01
N MET A 61 -6.07 -16.94 4.19
CA MET A 61 -5.96 -15.55 4.58
C MET A 61 -6.91 -14.70 3.75
N TYR A 62 -7.68 -13.84 4.42
CA TYR A 62 -8.54 -12.90 3.72
C TYR A 62 -7.70 -11.88 2.92
N PRO A 63 -8.15 -11.46 1.72
CA PRO A 63 -7.46 -10.43 0.92
C PRO A 63 -7.21 -9.12 1.67
N VAL A 64 -8.08 -8.78 2.62
CA VAL A 64 -7.93 -7.60 3.48
C VAL A 64 -6.65 -7.68 4.33
N LYS A 65 -6.26 -8.89 4.77
CA LYS A 65 -5.02 -9.07 5.53
C LYS A 65 -3.78 -8.82 4.68
N PHE A 66 -3.81 -9.24 3.41
CA PHE A 66 -2.75 -8.91 2.46
C PHE A 66 -2.61 -7.40 2.29
N LEU A 67 -3.73 -6.69 2.10
CA LEU A 67 -3.73 -5.24 1.94
C LEU A 67 -3.22 -4.51 3.19
N GLU A 68 -3.61 -4.96 4.40
CA GLU A 68 -3.12 -4.44 5.68
C GLU A 68 -1.59 -4.55 5.78
N VAL A 69 -1.06 -5.75 5.54
CA VAL A 69 0.39 -6.03 5.61
C VAL A 69 1.15 -5.24 4.55
N TYR A 70 0.65 -5.21 3.32
CA TYR A 70 1.26 -4.46 2.23
C TYR A 70 1.39 -2.97 2.57
N LEU A 71 0.31 -2.35 3.08
CA LEU A 71 0.33 -0.92 3.41
C LEU A 71 1.21 -0.61 4.62
N ALA A 72 1.26 -1.51 5.62
CA ALA A 72 2.18 -1.37 6.75
C ALA A 72 3.65 -1.43 6.29
N ILE A 73 4.00 -2.42 5.46
CA ILE A 73 5.33 -2.55 4.86
C ILE A 73 5.65 -1.33 4.00
N LEU A 74 4.72 -0.87 3.16
CA LEU A 74 4.88 0.31 2.31
C LEU A 74 5.17 1.57 3.12
N THR A 75 4.53 1.71 4.28
CA THR A 75 4.77 2.84 5.18
C THR A 75 6.19 2.81 5.73
N CYS A 76 6.65 1.66 6.21
CA CYS A 76 8.01 1.49 6.74
C CYS A 76 9.08 1.69 5.64
N VAL A 77 8.94 0.97 4.52
CA VAL A 77 9.87 1.02 3.39
C VAL A 77 9.90 2.40 2.74
N GLY A 78 8.72 3.01 2.54
CA GLY A 78 8.62 4.36 2.00
C GLY A 78 9.32 5.38 2.89
N THR A 79 9.13 5.31 4.21
CA THR A 79 9.84 6.19 5.15
C THR A 79 11.36 6.04 5.03
N VAL A 80 11.86 4.81 5.01
CA VAL A 80 13.31 4.54 4.90
C VAL A 80 13.88 5.09 3.57
N ILE A 81 13.22 4.82 2.45
CA ILE A 81 13.68 5.28 1.12
C ILE A 81 13.63 6.81 1.03
N PHE A 82 12.59 7.45 1.57
CA PHE A 82 12.44 8.90 1.49
C PHE A 82 13.52 9.61 2.31
N VAL A 83 13.86 9.07 3.49
CA VAL A 83 14.99 9.56 4.29
C VAL A 83 16.32 9.35 3.57
N GLN A 84 16.53 8.20 2.90
CA GLN A 84 17.76 7.92 2.16
C GLN A 84 17.95 8.82 0.93
N GLN A 85 16.87 9.27 0.31
CA GLN A 85 16.90 10.07 -0.91
C GLN A 85 16.71 11.58 -0.64
N ASP A 86 16.73 12.00 0.63
CA ASP A 86 16.57 13.40 1.06
C ASP A 86 15.36 14.08 0.38
N VAL A 87 14.23 13.37 0.38
CA VAL A 87 13.01 13.79 -0.32
C VAL A 87 12.36 14.96 0.43
N GLU A 88 11.74 15.89 -0.32
CA GLU A 88 11.03 17.04 0.23
C GLU A 88 10.01 16.63 1.33
N PRO A 89 9.92 17.36 2.46
CA PRO A 89 9.02 17.02 3.56
C PRO A 89 7.54 16.86 3.17
N SER A 90 7.09 17.55 2.11
CA SER A 90 5.73 17.46 1.59
C SER A 90 5.38 16.06 1.05
N GLU A 91 6.38 15.30 0.57
CA GLU A 91 6.19 13.95 0.05
C GLU A 91 5.86 12.93 1.15
N TYR A 92 6.28 13.17 2.38
CA TYR A 92 5.98 12.30 3.53
C TYR A 92 4.49 12.22 3.84
N LEU A 93 3.68 13.19 3.38
CA LEU A 93 2.22 13.13 3.48
C LEU A 93 1.64 11.91 2.76
N VAL A 94 2.26 11.47 1.67
CA VAL A 94 1.86 10.26 0.94
C VAL A 94 2.07 9.02 1.78
N VAL A 95 3.24 8.92 2.42
CA VAL A 95 3.60 7.80 3.31
C VAL A 95 2.69 7.78 4.54
N LEU A 96 2.45 8.95 5.14
CA LEU A 96 1.53 9.12 6.26
C LEU A 96 0.11 8.67 5.90
N PHE A 97 -0.39 9.07 4.72
CA PHE A 97 -1.72 8.67 4.24
C PHE A 97 -1.86 7.15 4.13
N PHE A 98 -0.85 6.46 3.58
CA PHE A 98 -0.86 5.00 3.53
C PHE A 98 -0.74 4.36 4.92
N GLY A 99 0.03 4.96 5.83
CA GLY A 99 0.12 4.53 7.24
C GLY A 99 -1.21 4.65 7.98
N VAL A 100 -1.94 5.75 7.80
CA VAL A 100 -3.29 5.93 8.34
C VAL A 100 -4.24 4.88 7.77
N CYS A 101 -4.16 4.58 6.48
CA CYS A 101 -4.99 3.54 5.87
C CYS A 101 -4.65 2.14 6.37
N ALA A 102 -3.37 1.83 6.58
CA ALA A 102 -2.94 0.59 7.23
C ALA A 102 -3.51 0.48 8.64
N PHE A 103 -3.47 1.57 9.41
CA PHE A 103 -4.02 1.63 10.76
C PHE A 103 -5.55 1.43 10.78
N ILE A 104 -6.30 2.09 9.89
CA ILE A 104 -7.75 1.91 9.75
C ILE A 104 -8.08 0.46 9.40
N LEU A 105 -7.35 -0.15 8.45
CA LEU A 105 -7.54 -1.55 8.08
C LEU A 105 -7.23 -2.49 9.24
N HIS A 106 -6.17 -2.25 9.99
CA HIS A 106 -5.83 -3.02 11.18
C HIS A 106 -6.92 -2.93 12.25
N MET A 107 -7.54 -1.76 12.43
CA MET A 107 -8.68 -1.61 13.34
C MET A 107 -9.93 -2.34 12.83
N ALA A 108 -10.23 -2.23 11.53
CA ALA A 108 -11.40 -2.83 10.91
C ALA A 108 -11.31 -4.36 10.80
N SER A 109 -10.09 -4.92 10.67
CA SER A 109 -9.85 -6.36 10.59
C SER A 109 -9.96 -7.07 11.94
N ARG A 110 -10.02 -6.33 13.06
CA ARG A 110 -10.21 -6.92 14.40
C ARG A 110 -11.60 -7.56 14.53
N PRO A 111 -11.69 -8.75 15.18
CA PRO A 111 -12.90 -9.57 15.19
C PRO A 111 -14.13 -8.93 15.86
N THR A 112 -13.97 -7.82 16.60
CA THR A 112 -15.09 -7.10 17.24
C THR A 112 -16.09 -6.54 16.22
N PHE A 113 -15.66 -6.12 15.02
CA PHE A 113 -16.55 -5.63 13.96
C PHE A 113 -17.27 -6.74 13.18
N ARG A 114 -16.85 -8.00 13.33
CA ARG A 114 -17.42 -9.16 12.64
C ARG A 114 -18.88 -9.45 13.06
N ARG A 115 -19.34 -8.89 14.20
CA ARG A 115 -20.73 -8.99 14.67
C ARG A 115 -21.74 -8.17 13.86
N TYR A 116 -21.30 -7.14 13.11
CA TYR A 116 -22.24 -6.31 12.35
C TYR A 116 -22.65 -6.92 11.00
N PHE A 117 -21.77 -7.70 10.35
CA PHE A 117 -22.04 -8.33 9.05
C PHE A 117 -22.40 -9.82 9.14
N SER A 118 -22.30 -10.45 10.32
CA SER A 118 -22.66 -11.86 10.54
C SER A 118 -24.12 -12.08 10.95
N ARG A 119 -24.99 -11.07 10.86
CA ARG A 119 -26.44 -11.23 10.95
C ARG A 119 -27.05 -11.12 9.56
N LYS A 120 -27.03 -12.23 8.84
CA LYS A 120 -28.06 -12.60 7.87
C LYS A 120 -28.20 -14.10 7.87
#